data_AF-A0AAN5BZL4-F1
#
_entry.id   AF-A0AAN5BZL4-F1
#
_cell.length_a   1.000
_cell.length_b   1.000
_cell.length_c   1.000
_cell.angle_alpha   90.00
_cell.angle_beta   90.00
_cell.angle_gamma   90.00
#
_symmetry.space_group_name_H-M   'P 1'
#
loop_
_entity.id
_entity.type
_entity.pdbx_description
1 polymer ?
#
loop_
_entity_poly.entity_id
_entity_poly.type
_entity_poly.pdbx_seq_one_letter_code
_entity_poly.pdbx_strand_id
1 'polypeptide(L)'
;MGLEGVRAALISLLAECLPAPIPIIPIPDSSCFFSCLEEYTASLAEIPLQNPSLTDSMTLLSHVTSAHSSVLSDQERNILSDLFPSLRSLSQAARALEGWEVLVDYLGEMRTREIAEFWDHDRVCE
;
A
#
# COMPACT_ATOMS: atom_id res chain seq x y z
N MET A 1 -10.52 -37.55 -11.31
CA MET A 1 -10.32 -36.22 -10.69
C MET A 1 -11.69 -35.61 -10.47
N GLY A 2 -12.02 -35.25 -9.22
CA GLY A 2 -13.32 -34.65 -8.89
C GLY A 2 -13.40 -33.18 -9.32
N LEU A 3 -14.61 -32.63 -9.43
CA LEU A 3 -14.91 -31.25 -9.81
C LEU A 3 -14.12 -30.23 -8.95
N GLU A 4 -13.90 -30.56 -7.68
CA GLU A 4 -13.09 -29.80 -6.71
C GLU A 4 -11.62 -29.64 -7.13
N GLY A 5 -11.01 -30.67 -7.72
CA GLY A 5 -9.62 -30.62 -8.18
C GLY A 5 -9.45 -29.71 -9.41
N VAL A 6 -10.47 -29.66 -10.28
CA VAL A 6 -10.48 -28.76 -11.44
C VAL A 6 -10.66 -27.31 -10.98
N ARG A 7 -11.51 -27.06 -9.99
CA ARG A 7 -11.70 -25.72 -9.40
C ARG A 7 -10.41 -25.20 -8.77
N ALA A 8 -9.72 -26.02 -7.98
CA ALA A 8 -8.47 -25.63 -7.33
C ALA A 8 -7.36 -25.32 -8.37
N ALA A 9 -7.22 -26.15 -9.41
CA ALA A 9 -6.25 -25.92 -10.47
C ALA A 9 -6.54 -24.62 -11.25
N LEU A 10 -7.82 -24.32 -11.53
CA LEU A 10 -8.22 -23.09 -12.21
C LEU A 10 -7.91 -21.84 -11.38
N ILE A 11 -8.18 -21.89 -10.07
CA ILE A 11 -7.88 -20.78 -9.15
C ILE A 11 -6.36 -20.54 -9.07
N SER A 12 -5.55 -21.60 -8.99
CA SER A 12 -4.09 -21.48 -9.03
C SER A 12 -3.59 -20.87 -10.34
N LEU A 13 -4.11 -21.32 -11.48
CA LEU A 13 -3.72 -20.78 -12.78
C LEU A 13 -4.06 -19.28 -12.91
N LEU A 14 -5.25 -18.88 -12.43
CA LEU A 14 -5.66 -17.47 -12.45
C LEU A 14 -4.80 -16.62 -11.51
N ALA A 15 -4.39 -17.14 -10.36
CA ALA A 15 -3.49 -16.45 -9.43
C ALA A 15 -2.09 -16.23 -10.02
N GLU A 16 -1.59 -17.16 -10.85
CA GLU A 16 -0.29 -17.00 -11.54
C GLU A 16 -0.35 -16.07 -12.76
N CYS A 17 -1.51 -15.95 -13.41
CA CYS A 17 -1.67 -15.18 -14.65
C CYS A 17 -2.06 -13.71 -14.42
N LEU A 18 -2.53 -13.35 -13.23
CA LEU A 18 -3.03 -12.00 -12.95
C LEU A 18 -1.89 -11.11 -12.42
N PRO A 19 -1.65 -9.93 -13.01
CA PRO A 19 -0.57 -9.03 -12.62
C PRO A 19 -0.79 -8.37 -11.24
N ALA A 20 -1.98 -8.54 -10.66
CA ALA A 20 -2.34 -8.07 -9.32
C ALA A 20 -3.22 -9.12 -8.63
N PRO A 21 -3.18 -9.22 -7.29
CA PRO A 21 -4.04 -10.12 -6.53
C PRO A 21 -5.50 -9.65 -6.64
N ILE A 22 -6.26 -10.22 -7.58
CA ILE A 22 -7.69 -9.99 -7.71
C ILE A 22 -8.44 -11.02 -6.85
N PRO A 23 -9.36 -10.59 -5.97
CA PRO A 23 -10.16 -11.52 -5.19
C PRO A 23 -11.08 -12.33 -6.12
N ILE A 24 -10.95 -13.66 -6.05
CA ILE A 24 -11.82 -14.60 -6.76
C ILE A 24 -12.83 -15.16 -5.76
N ILE A 25 -14.13 -14.94 -6.02
CA ILE A 25 -15.22 -15.47 -5.21
C ILE A 25 -15.77 -16.71 -5.91
N PRO A 26 -15.50 -17.93 -5.42
CA PRO A 26 -16.05 -19.14 -6.03
C PRO A 26 -17.55 -19.23 -5.74
N ILE A 27 -18.37 -19.37 -6.78
CA ILE A 27 -19.82 -19.50 -6.66
C ILE A 27 -20.21 -20.93 -7.02
N PRO A 28 -20.70 -21.74 -6.06
CA PRO A 28 -20.96 -23.16 -6.28
C PRO A 28 -22.12 -23.40 -7.25
N ASP A 29 -23.15 -22.55 -7.20
CA ASP A 29 -24.28 -22.54 -8.12
C ASP A 29 -24.94 -21.15 -8.21
N SER A 30 -25.72 -20.91 -9.28
CA SER A 30 -26.30 -19.59 -9.55
C SER A 30 -27.32 -19.13 -8.50
N SER A 31 -27.92 -20.03 -7.72
CA SER A 31 -28.87 -19.66 -6.67
C SER A 31 -28.19 -19.05 -5.45
N CYS A 32 -26.92 -19.39 -5.22
CA CYS A 32 -26.10 -18.84 -4.14
C CYS A 32 -25.36 -17.54 -4.51
N PHE A 33 -25.48 -17.06 -5.76
CA PHE A 33 -24.72 -15.91 -6.26
C PHE A 33 -24.84 -14.67 -5.36
N PHE A 34 -26.07 -14.28 -5.00
CA PHE A 34 -26.30 -13.10 -4.18
C PHE A 34 -25.80 -13.30 -2.75
N SER A 35 -26.00 -14.47 -2.15
CA SER A 35 -25.54 -14.77 -0.80
C SER A 35 -24.02 -14.76 -0.69
N CYS A 36 -23.30 -15.31 -1.68
CA CYS A 36 -21.84 -15.27 -1.73
C CYS A 36 -21.32 -13.82 -1.88
N LEU A 37 -22.01 -12.98 -2.64
CA LEU A 37 -21.68 -11.55 -2.75
C LEU A 37 -21.94 -10.80 -1.44
N GLU A 38 -23.09 -11.03 -0.80
CA GLU A 38 -23.41 -10.41 0.49
C GLU A 38 -22.38 -10.77 1.55
N GLU A 39 -22.03 -12.05 1.68
CA GLU A 39 -20.99 -12.55 2.59
C GLU A 39 -19.62 -11.90 2.31
N TYR A 40 -19.23 -11.80 1.04
CA TYR A 40 -18.00 -11.12 0.66
C TYR A 40 -18.05 -9.62 1.03
N THR A 41 -19.13 -8.92 0.73
CA THR A 41 -19.27 -7.50 1.07
C THR A 41 -19.31 -7.24 2.58
N ALA A 42 -19.93 -8.14 3.35
CA ALA A 42 -19.92 -8.09 4.81
C ALA A 42 -18.50 -8.31 5.36
N SER A 43 -17.75 -9.26 4.79
CA SER A 43 -16.35 -9.48 5.16
C SER A 43 -15.46 -8.25 4.91
N LEU A 44 -15.74 -7.48 3.85
CA LEU A 44 -15.04 -6.22 3.58
C LEU A 44 -15.41 -5.11 4.57
N ALA A 45 -16.65 -5.08 5.05
CA ALA A 45 -17.10 -4.12 6.07
C ALA A 45 -16.50 -4.42 7.46
N GLU A 46 -16.14 -5.68 7.71
CA GLU A 46 -15.47 -6.12 8.94
C GLU A 46 -13.95 -5.98 8.91
N ILE A 47 -13.34 -5.77 7.74
CA ILE A 47 -11.95 -5.30 7.69
C ILE A 47 -11.99 -3.92 8.31
N PRO A 48 -11.42 -3.70 9.51
CA PRO A 48 -11.32 -2.36 10.00
C PRO A 48 -10.48 -1.65 8.94
N LEU A 49 -11.08 -0.65 8.30
CA LEU A 49 -10.38 0.32 7.49
C LEU A 49 -9.51 1.09 8.48
N GLN A 50 -8.49 0.42 9.02
CA GLN A 50 -7.38 1.04 9.69
C GLN A 50 -6.71 1.77 8.54
N ASN A 51 -7.20 2.97 8.25
CA ASN A 51 -6.30 4.02 7.81
C ASN A 51 -5.24 4.01 8.91
N PRO A 52 -4.03 3.46 8.65
CA PRO A 52 -2.99 3.47 9.68
C PRO A 52 -2.92 4.91 10.17
N SER A 53 -2.89 5.11 11.49
CA SER A 53 -2.79 6.46 12.00
C SER A 53 -1.57 7.11 11.33
N LEU A 54 -1.61 8.43 11.13
CA LEU A 54 -0.48 9.14 10.52
C LEU A 54 0.83 8.76 11.25
N THR A 55 0.75 8.62 12.57
CA THR A 55 1.81 8.11 13.44
C THR A 55 2.32 6.72 13.04
N ASP A 56 1.43 5.74 12.82
CA ASP A 56 1.81 4.38 12.40
C ASP A 56 2.45 4.40 11.00
N SER A 57 1.91 5.22 10.10
CA SER A 57 2.43 5.39 8.74
C SER A 57 3.83 6.02 8.74
N MET A 58 4.07 7.02 9.59
CA MET A 58 5.37 7.66 9.75
C MET A 58 6.38 6.76 10.48
N THR A 59 5.90 5.92 11.39
CA THR A 59 6.71 4.89 12.06
C THR A 59 7.20 3.86 11.03
N LEU A 60 6.31 3.38 10.14
CA LEU A 60 6.69 2.51 9.03
C LEU A 60 7.66 3.19 8.06
N LEU A 61 7.39 4.42 7.63
CA LEU A 61 8.29 5.19 6.78
C LEU A 61 9.69 5.28 7.42
N SER A 62 9.74 5.60 8.72
CA SER A 62 10.99 5.68 9.45
C SER A 62 11.72 4.35 9.60
N HIS A 63 11.01 3.23 9.66
CA HIS A 63 11.62 1.90 9.71
C HIS A 63 12.15 1.49 8.34
N VAL A 64 11.50 1.86 7.24
CA VAL A 64 11.99 1.50 5.90
C VAL A 64 13.14 2.40 5.48
N THR A 65 13.13 3.69 5.84
CA THR A 65 14.29 4.57 5.66
C THR A 65 15.48 4.17 6.55
N SER A 66 15.28 3.38 7.61
CA SER A 66 16.38 2.85 8.46
C SER A 66 17.26 1.79 7.78
N ALA A 67 16.80 1.20 6.67
CA ALA A 67 17.65 0.36 5.82
C ALA A 67 18.69 1.22 5.06
N HIS A 68 18.48 2.53 5.01
CA HIS A 68 19.43 3.55 4.55
C HIS A 68 20.03 4.22 5.79
N SER A 69 21.23 4.80 5.66
CA SER A 69 22.16 5.07 6.77
C SER A 69 21.68 6.04 7.87
N SER A 70 20.46 6.57 7.84
CA SER A 70 19.92 7.31 8.99
C SER A 70 18.39 7.29 9.10
N VAL A 71 17.91 6.76 10.22
CA VAL A 71 16.52 6.84 10.71
C VAL A 71 16.06 8.31 10.75
N LEU A 72 14.80 8.58 10.41
CA LEU A 72 14.20 9.91 10.61
C LEU A 72 14.24 10.29 12.10
N SER A 73 14.66 11.52 12.40
CA SER A 73 14.57 12.11 13.73
C SER A 73 13.13 12.47 14.07
N ASP A 74 12.83 12.64 15.37
CA ASP A 74 11.51 13.06 15.83
C ASP A 74 11.09 14.42 15.27
N GLN A 75 12.05 15.32 15.05
CA GLN A 75 11.80 16.61 14.43
C GLN A 75 11.38 16.46 12.96
N GLU A 76 12.08 15.63 12.19
CA GLU A 76 11.73 15.36 10.79
C GLU A 76 10.35 14.68 10.69
N ARG A 77 10.02 13.76 11.61
CA ARG A 77 8.69 13.14 11.67
C ARG A 77 7.59 14.16 11.95
N ASN A 78 7.80 15.08 12.89
CA ASN A 78 6.82 16.12 13.22
C ASN A 78 6.60 17.07 12.05
N ILE A 79 7.68 17.49 11.36
CA ILE A 79 7.59 18.31 10.16
C ILE A 79 6.78 17.60 9.08
N LEU A 80 7.07 16.33 8.81
CA LEU A 80 6.33 15.54 7.82
C LEU A 80 4.85 15.36 8.20
N SER A 81 4.53 15.18 9.48
CA SER A 81 3.14 15.08 9.93
C SER A 81 2.37 16.39 9.83
N ASP A 82 3.04 17.52 10.03
CA ASP A 82 2.44 18.85 9.92
C ASP A 82 2.19 19.23 8.46
N LEU A 83 3.13 18.88 7.56
CA LEU A 83 3.05 19.19 6.13
C LEU A 83 2.11 18.24 5.37
N PHE A 84 2.08 16.96 5.75
CA PHE A 84 1.36 15.93 5.00
C PHE A 84 0.40 15.17 5.91
N PRO A 85 -0.93 15.42 5.79
CA PRO A 85 -1.94 14.80 6.66
C PRO A 85 -2.13 13.29 6.41
N SER A 86 -1.39 12.70 5.47
CA SER A 86 -1.39 11.27 5.18
C SER A 86 -0.12 10.83 4.46
N LEU A 87 0.19 9.53 4.52
CA LEU A 87 1.27 8.94 3.72
C LEU A 87 1.00 9.08 2.21
N ARG A 88 -0.27 9.07 1.79
CA ARG A 88 -0.65 9.30 0.40
C ARG A 88 -0.27 10.71 -0.06
N SER A 89 -0.55 11.73 0.74
CA SER A 89 -0.16 13.11 0.42
C SER A 89 1.36 13.28 0.38
N LEU A 90 2.10 12.64 1.28
CA LEU A 90 3.56 12.65 1.24
C LEU A 90 4.11 11.93 -0.02
N SER A 91 3.52 10.78 -0.35
CA SER A 91 3.88 9.99 -1.54
C SER A 91 3.63 10.75 -2.85
N GLN A 92 2.56 11.54 -2.90
CA GLN A 92 2.28 12.43 -4.02
C GLN A 92 3.27 13.60 -4.08
N ALA A 93 3.56 14.22 -2.94
CA ALA A 93 4.49 15.33 -2.85
C ALA A 93 5.93 14.92 -3.23
N ALA A 94 6.37 13.72 -2.83
CA ALA A 94 7.67 13.17 -3.21
C ALA A 94 7.80 12.89 -4.72
N ARG A 95 6.70 12.88 -5.49
CA ARG A 95 6.70 12.68 -6.96
C ARG A 95 6.35 13.92 -7.76
N ALA A 96 5.87 14.98 -7.12
CA ALA A 96 5.51 16.25 -7.75
C ALA A 96 6.63 17.28 -7.53
N LEU A 97 6.90 18.12 -8.52
CA LEU A 97 7.99 19.11 -8.44
C LEU A 97 7.75 20.10 -7.28
N GLU A 98 6.52 20.56 -7.13
CA GLU A 98 6.13 21.53 -6.09
C GLU A 98 6.21 20.91 -4.69
N GLY A 99 5.84 19.63 -4.56
CA GLY A 99 5.95 18.90 -3.31
C GLY A 99 7.40 18.58 -2.95
N TRP A 100 8.24 18.35 -3.95
CA TRP A 100 9.68 18.16 -3.80
C TRP A 100 10.36 19.41 -3.27
N GLU A 101 10.07 20.58 -3.84
CA GLU A 101 10.63 21.86 -3.37
C GLU A 101 10.31 22.10 -1.89
N VAL A 102 9.06 21.84 -1.47
CA VAL A 102 8.67 21.93 -0.05
C VAL A 102 9.46 20.95 0.82
N LEU A 103 9.65 19.71 0.39
CA LEU A 103 10.45 18.74 1.15
C LEU A 103 11.93 19.20 1.27
N VAL A 104 12.51 19.74 0.20
CA VAL A 104 13.88 20.25 0.19
C VAL A 104 14.03 21.45 1.12
N ASP A 105 13.07 22.36 1.15
CA ASP A 105 13.11 23.55 2.01
C ASP A 105 13.09 23.20 3.50
N TYR A 106 12.37 22.14 3.89
CA TYR A 106 12.21 21.75 5.29
C TYR A 106 13.20 20.69 5.77
N LEU A 107 13.61 19.76 4.90
CA LEU A 107 14.43 18.59 5.26
C LEU A 107 15.80 18.58 4.58
N GLY A 108 15.99 19.40 3.55
CA GLY A 108 17.18 19.41 2.71
C GLY A 108 17.12 18.39 1.58
N GLU A 109 17.96 18.63 0.55
CA GLU A 109 17.96 17.83 -0.69
C GLU A 109 18.30 16.36 -0.45
N MET A 110 19.30 16.09 0.39
CA MET A 110 19.76 14.72 0.69
C MET A 110 18.64 13.89 1.34
N ARG A 111 17.96 14.44 2.36
CA ARG A 111 16.85 13.76 3.04
C ARG A 111 15.64 13.57 2.15
N THR A 112 15.34 14.56 1.34
CA THR A 112 14.23 14.48 0.38
C THR A 112 14.44 13.34 -0.61
N ARG A 113 15.68 13.16 -1.08
CA ARG A 113 16.05 12.06 -1.98
C ARG A 113 15.89 10.69 -1.32
N GLU A 114 16.37 10.50 -0.09
CA GLU A 114 16.17 9.26 0.67
C GLU A 114 14.69 8.92 0.87
N ILE A 115 13.88 9.94 1.18
CA ILE A 115 12.43 9.80 1.36
C ILE A 115 11.76 9.44 0.03
N ALA A 116 12.22 9.98 -1.10
CA ALA A 116 11.66 9.66 -2.41
C ALA A 116 12.06 8.28 -2.93
N GLU A 117 13.29 7.84 -2.64
CA GLU A 117 13.78 6.51 -2.99
C GLU A 117 12.88 5.42 -2.41
N PHE A 118 12.30 5.62 -1.22
CA PHE A 118 11.29 4.71 -0.65
C PHE A 118 10.15 4.38 -1.64
N TRP A 119 9.74 5.35 -2.46
CA TRP A 119 8.66 5.19 -3.44
C TRP A 119 9.12 4.82 -4.85
N ASP A 120 10.43 4.87 -5.13
CA ASP A 120 11.00 4.57 -6.45
C ASP A 120 11.39 3.09 -6.58
N HIS A 121 11.56 2.37 -5.46
CA HIS A 121 11.80 0.92 -5.45
C HIS A 121 10.66 0.08 -6.04
N ASP A 122 9.44 0.63 -6.18
CA ASP A 122 8.30 -0.02 -6.86
C ASP A 122 8.39 0.02 -8.40
N ARG A 123 9.38 0.73 -8.98
CA ARG A 123 9.53 0.84 -10.45
C ARG A 123 10.43 -0.23 -11.07
N VAL A 124 11.00 -1.14 -10.27
CA VAL A 124 11.86 -2.22 -10.76
C VAL A 124 11.06 -3.51 -10.90
N CYS A 125 10.23 -3.58 -11.94
CA CYS A 125 9.72 -4.80 -12.57
C CYS A 125 9.18 -4.43 -13.96
N GLU A 126 10.09 -4.26 -14.93
CA GLU A 126 9.78 -4.50 -16.36
C GLU A 126 10.31 -5.88 -16.75
#